data_AF-A0A972B3Z0-F1
#
_entry.id   AF-A0A972B3Z0-F1
#
_cell.length_a   1.000
_cell.length_b   1.000
_cell.length_c   1.000
_cell.angle_alpha   90.00
_cell.angle_beta   90.00
_cell.angle_gamma   90.00
#
_symmetry.space_group_name_H-M   'P 1'
#
loop_
_entity.id
_entity.type
_entity.pdbx_description
1 polymer ?
#
loop_
_entity_poly.entity_id
_entity_poly.type
_entity_poly.pdbx_seq_one_letter_code
_entity_poly.pdbx_strand_id
1 'polypeptide(L)'
;MTTNKPEVVAWYFPSSKTTLPVVSLNARNGNGQSLIRLSDYEALQAECEKLRTCLAETAGVAVTMLYESHKADTIKEFTVEQLSQMVETTKHLADANIQVEKVYRKAWSMAHGCDGADWGGSK
;
A
#
# COMPACT_ATOMS: atom_id res chain seq x y z
N MET A 1 19.04 -9.69 17.98
CA MET A 1 18.04 -8.96 17.18
C MET A 1 18.27 -7.48 17.40
N THR A 2 19.05 -6.82 16.55
CA THR A 2 19.31 -5.38 16.62
C THR A 2 18.26 -4.68 15.76
N THR A 3 17.30 -4.02 16.41
CA THR A 3 16.33 -3.14 15.76
C THR A 3 17.09 -1.93 15.21
N ASN A 4 17.41 -1.98 13.92
CA ASN A 4 18.08 -0.89 13.21
C ASN A 4 17.04 0.23 12.96
N LYS A 5 16.75 1.00 14.02
CA LYS A 5 15.88 2.17 13.95
C LYS A 5 16.78 3.35 13.53
N PRO A 6 16.66 3.86 12.30
CA PRO A 6 17.48 5.00 11.90
C PRO A 6 17.16 6.20 12.79
N GLU A 7 18.20 6.89 13.24
CA GLU A 7 18.11 8.09 14.07
C GLU A 7 17.55 9.23 13.22
N VAL A 8 16.27 9.57 13.42
CA VAL A 8 15.60 10.62 12.65
C VAL A 8 15.94 11.98 13.26
N VAL A 9 16.86 12.71 12.63
CA VAL A 9 17.21 14.07 13.03
C VAL A 9 16.29 15.06 12.31
N ALA A 10 15.26 15.55 12.99
CA ALA A 10 14.27 16.47 12.45
C ALA A 10 14.83 17.91 12.38
N TRP A 11 14.78 18.54 11.20
CA TRP A 11 15.01 19.98 11.04
C TRP A 11 13.94 20.62 10.14
N TYR A 12 13.48 21.80 10.55
CA TYR A 12 12.46 22.61 9.86
C TYR A 12 13.10 23.43 8.73
N PHE A 13 12.64 23.26 7.50
CA PHE A 13 13.02 24.09 6.36
C PHE A 13 11.80 24.87 5.84
N PRO A 14 11.85 26.21 5.74
CA PRO A 14 10.73 26.99 5.24
C PRO A 14 10.63 26.88 3.70
N SER A 15 9.48 26.36 3.26
CA SER A 15 8.76 26.65 1.99
C SER A 15 9.49 26.57 0.64
N SER A 16 8.95 25.77 -0.29
CA SER A 16 8.50 26.29 -1.59
C SER A 16 7.68 25.23 -2.35
N LYS A 17 6.77 25.74 -3.18
CA LYS A 17 5.68 25.05 -3.88
C LYS A 17 6.16 23.91 -4.78
N THR A 18 5.82 22.67 -4.46
CA THR A 18 5.75 21.57 -5.43
C THR A 18 4.64 20.61 -5.02
N THR A 19 3.67 20.42 -5.91
CA THR A 19 2.42 19.67 -5.74
C THR A 19 2.59 18.15 -5.82
N LEU A 20 3.79 17.64 -5.57
CA LEU A 20 4.10 16.21 -5.51
C LEU A 20 4.99 15.99 -4.28
N PRO A 21 4.79 14.91 -3.50
CA PRO A 21 5.70 14.56 -2.41
C PRO A 21 7.03 14.07 -3.00
N VAL A 22 7.85 14.99 -3.49
CA VAL A 22 9.23 14.71 -3.90
C VAL A 22 10.06 14.75 -2.62
N VAL A 23 10.38 13.57 -2.08
CA VAL A 23 11.32 13.44 -0.98
C VAL A 23 12.68 13.94 -1.47
N SER A 24 13.09 15.12 -0.99
CA SER A 24 14.39 15.69 -1.35
C SER A 24 15.49 14.96 -0.57
N LEU A 25 16.05 13.90 -1.16
CA LEU A 25 17.15 13.11 -0.57
C LEU A 25 18.51 13.85 -0.53
N ASN A 26 18.54 15.12 -0.93
CA ASN A 26 19.75 15.89 -1.22
C ASN A 26 20.36 16.61 0.00
N ALA A 27 19.62 16.76 1.09
CA ALA A 27 20.19 17.28 2.33
C ALA A 27 20.95 16.14 3.03
N ARG A 28 22.23 16.34 3.36
CA ARG A 28 23.03 15.36 4.12
C ARG A 28 23.45 15.95 5.46
N ASN A 29 23.45 15.15 6.53
CA ASN A 29 24.05 15.56 7.80
C ASN A 29 25.58 15.60 7.70
N GLY A 30 26.26 16.10 8.73
CA GLY A 30 27.74 16.12 8.79
C GLY A 30 28.41 14.74 8.66
N ASN A 31 27.62 13.66 8.78
CA ASN A 31 28.06 12.27 8.63
C ASN A 31 27.70 11.69 7.24
N GLY A 32 27.19 12.51 6.30
CA GLY A 32 26.86 12.10 4.93
C GLY A 32 25.53 11.36 4.75
N GLN A 33 24.71 11.22 5.81
CA GLN A 33 23.41 10.56 5.74
C GLN A 33 22.36 11.51 5.18
N SER A 34 21.54 11.02 4.25
CA SER A 34 20.40 11.78 3.72
C SER A 34 19.40 12.12 4.83
N LEU A 35 19.09 13.40 4.95
CA LEU A 35 18.11 13.98 5.85
C LEU A 35 16.76 14.00 5.14
N ILE A 36 15.77 13.37 5.74
CA ILE A 36 14.38 13.38 5.29
C ILE A 36 13.61 14.24 6.29
N ARG A 37 12.74 15.15 5.81
CA ARG A 37 11.86 15.90 6.72
C ARG A 37 10.91 14.89 7.37
N LEU A 38 10.64 15.05 8.66
CA LEU A 38 9.76 14.13 9.38
C LEU A 38 8.38 14.01 8.70
N SER A 39 7.85 15.13 8.17
CA SER A 39 6.62 15.16 7.37
C SER A 39 6.69 14.29 6.10
N ASP A 40 7.85 14.28 5.44
CA ASP A 40 8.06 13.54 4.19
C ASP A 40 8.22 12.05 4.50
N TYR A 41 8.81 11.72 5.65
CA TYR A 41 8.91 10.35 6.15
C TYR A 41 7.53 9.78 6.54
N GLU A 42 6.72 10.55 7.27
CA GLU A 42 5.35 10.17 7.62
C GLU A 42 4.48 9.98 6.37
N ALA A 43 4.58 10.89 5.40
CA ALA A 43 3.89 10.78 4.11
C ALA A 43 4.32 9.52 3.34
N LEU A 44 5.62 9.23 3.29
CA LEU A 44 6.16 8.04 2.65
C LEU A 44 5.70 6.75 3.35
N GLN A 45 5.66 6.77 4.69
CA GLN A 45 5.17 5.63 5.47
C GLN A 45 3.68 5.39 5.22
N ALA A 46 2.88 6.45 5.15
CA ALA A 46 1.46 6.35 4.82
C ALA A 46 1.22 5.82 3.40
N GLU A 47 2.03 6.25 2.42
CA GLU A 47 1.96 5.76 1.05
C GLU A 47 2.36 4.28 0.96
N CYS A 48 3.43 3.89 1.67
CA CYS A 48 3.86 2.50 1.77
C CYS A 48 2.78 1.62 2.41
N GLU A 49 2.10 2.10 3.44
CA GLU A 49 1.01 1.37 4.09
C GLU A 49 -0.19 1.21 3.14
N LYS A 50 -0.58 2.30 2.46
CA LYS A 50 -1.62 2.29 1.42
C LYS A 50 -1.31 1.24 0.33
N LEU A 51 -0.07 1.18 -0.13
CA LEU A 51 0.38 0.21 -1.14
C LEU A 51 0.34 -1.23 -0.61
N ARG A 52 0.78 -1.47 0.63
CA ARG A 52 0.71 -2.79 1.27
C ARG A 52 -0.72 -3.26 1.43
N THR A 53 -1.62 -2.41 1.88
CA THR A 53 -3.04 -2.72 1.99
C THR A 53 -3.62 -3.06 0.62
N CYS A 54 -3.36 -2.25 -0.40
CA CYS A 54 -3.83 -2.51 -1.77
C CYS A 54 -3.31 -3.85 -2.31
N LEU A 55 -2.04 -4.18 -2.07
CA LEU A 55 -1.46 -5.45 -2.48
C LEU A 55 -2.12 -6.62 -1.76
N ALA A 56 -2.32 -6.52 -0.45
CA ALA A 56 -2.94 -7.57 0.35
C ALA A 56 -4.41 -7.81 -0.05
N GLU A 57 -5.18 -6.75 -0.27
CA GLU A 57 -6.55 -6.79 -0.81
C GLU A 57 -6.59 -7.50 -2.17
N THR A 58 -5.71 -7.10 -3.09
CA THR A 58 -5.67 -7.63 -4.46
C THR A 58 -5.27 -9.10 -4.48
N ALA A 59 -4.27 -9.48 -3.68
CA ALA A 59 -3.84 -10.86 -3.53
C ALA A 59 -4.93 -11.72 -2.90
N GLY A 60 -5.58 -11.23 -1.84
CA GLY A 60 -6.68 -11.94 -1.18
C GLY A 60 -7.81 -12.23 -2.17
N VAL A 61 -8.26 -11.23 -2.93
CA VAL A 61 -9.33 -11.41 -3.93
C VAL A 61 -8.91 -12.41 -5.01
N ALA A 62 -7.67 -12.32 -5.52
CA ALA A 62 -7.16 -13.26 -6.51
C ALA A 62 -7.15 -14.70 -5.99
N VAL A 63 -6.70 -14.92 -4.75
CA VAL A 63 -6.66 -16.26 -4.16
C VAL A 63 -8.07 -16.78 -3.86
N THR A 64 -9.01 -15.94 -3.44
CA THR A 64 -10.41 -16.35 -3.26
C THR A 64 -11.03 -16.81 -4.58
N MET A 65 -10.81 -16.08 -5.67
CA MET A 65 -11.26 -16.50 -7.00
C MET A 65 -10.58 -17.79 -7.49
N LEU A 66 -9.28 -17.94 -7.20
CA LEU A 66 -8.55 -19.18 -7.48
C LEU A 66 -9.11 -20.35 -6.68
N TYR A 67 -9.50 -20.13 -5.42
CA TYR A 67 -10.11 -21.17 -4.59
C TYR A 67 -11.46 -21.62 -5.16
N GLU A 68 -12.28 -20.70 -5.69
CA GLU A 68 -13.56 -21.04 -6.32
C GLU A 68 -13.39 -21.85 -7.62
N SER A 69 -12.37 -21.52 -8.41
CA SER A 69 -12.14 -22.13 -9.74
C SER A 69 -11.24 -23.38 -9.72
N HIS A 70 -10.24 -23.42 -8.82
CA HIS A 70 -9.16 -24.40 -8.77
C HIS A 70 -8.85 -24.86 -7.33
N LYS A 71 -9.90 -25.11 -6.55
CA LYS A 71 -9.84 -25.48 -5.12
C LYS A 71 -8.74 -26.49 -4.77
N ALA A 72 -8.60 -27.56 -5.54
CA ALA A 72 -7.65 -28.63 -5.27
C ALA A 72 -6.18 -28.18 -5.34
N ASP A 73 -5.88 -27.20 -6.19
CA ASP A 73 -4.53 -26.67 -6.34
C ASP A 73 -4.28 -25.55 -5.31
N THR A 74 -5.28 -24.73 -5.03
CA THR A 74 -5.18 -23.70 -3.97
C THR A 74 -4.91 -24.32 -2.59
N ILE A 75 -5.54 -25.44 -2.26
CA ILE A 75 -5.34 -26.11 -0.96
C ILE A 75 -3.94 -26.77 -0.85
N LYS A 76 -3.29 -27.10 -1.98
CA LYS A 76 -1.92 -27.63 -1.96
C LYS A 76 -0.89 -26.52 -1.71
N GLU A 77 -1.15 -25.33 -2.24
CA GLU A 77 -0.22 -24.21 -2.22
C GLU A 77 -0.35 -23.34 -0.95
N PHE A 78 -1.54 -23.24 -0.37
CA PHE A 78 -1.81 -22.35 0.77
C PHE A 78 -2.24 -23.13 2.01
N THR A 79 -1.72 -22.72 3.18
CA THR A 79 -2.21 -23.24 4.45
C THR A 79 -3.59 -22.65 4.79
N VAL A 80 -4.32 -23.33 5.69
CA VAL A 80 -5.63 -22.87 6.14
C VAL A 80 -5.53 -21.49 6.83
N GLU A 81 -4.45 -21.24 7.57
CA GLU A 81 -4.19 -19.97 8.23
C GLU A 81 -3.98 -18.84 7.22
N GLN A 82 -3.24 -19.09 6.14
CA GLN A 82 -3.01 -18.10 5.08
C GLN A 82 -4.32 -17.76 4.36
N LEU A 83 -5.14 -18.77 4.06
CA LEU A 83 -6.46 -18.57 3.45
C LEU A 83 -7.39 -17.77 4.38
N SER A 84 -7.37 -18.07 5.68
CA SER A 84 -8.15 -17.34 6.69
C SER A 84 -7.74 -15.86 6.76
N GLN A 85 -6.44 -15.57 6.73
CA GLN A 85 -5.93 -14.18 6.71
C GLN A 85 -6.37 -13.42 5.45
N MET A 86 -6.37 -14.07 4.30
CA MET A 86 -6.81 -13.47 3.03
C MET A 86 -8.31 -13.15 3.05
N VAL A 87 -9.13 -14.05 3.60
CA VAL A 87 -10.57 -13.81 3.79
C VAL A 87 -10.79 -12.64 4.73
N GLU A 88 -10.09 -12.58 5.88
CA GLU A 88 -10.26 -11.46 6.81
C GLU A 88 -9.80 -10.12 6.21
N THR A 89 -8.70 -10.14 5.46
CA THR A 89 -8.19 -8.94 4.77
C THR A 89 -9.19 -8.41 3.75
N THR A 90 -9.93 -9.30 3.07
CA THR A 90 -10.87 -8.93 2.00
C THR A 90 -12.32 -8.79 2.47
N LYS A 91 -12.62 -9.16 3.71
CA LYS A 91 -13.98 -9.14 4.29
C LYS A 91 -14.66 -7.78 4.15
N HIS A 92 -13.93 -6.70 4.44
CA HIS A 92 -14.48 -5.35 4.31
C HIS A 92 -14.86 -4.99 2.87
N LEU A 93 -14.22 -5.58 1.85
CA LEU A 93 -14.59 -5.41 0.45
C LEU A 93 -15.89 -6.14 0.13
N ALA A 94 -16.07 -7.34 0.69
CA ALA A 94 -17.30 -8.10 0.57
C ALA A 94 -18.47 -7.39 1.28
N ASP A 95 -18.26 -6.90 2.51
CA ASP A 95 -19.25 -6.16 3.29
C ASP A 95 -19.70 -4.87 2.57
N ALA A 96 -18.76 -4.19 1.90
CA ALA A 96 -19.03 -3.00 1.10
C ALA A 96 -19.57 -3.32 -0.32
N ASN A 97 -19.78 -4.60 -0.65
CA ASN A 97 -20.22 -5.09 -1.96
C ASN A 97 -19.36 -4.52 -3.12
N ILE A 98 -18.04 -4.45 -2.90
CA ILE A 98 -17.09 -3.97 -3.90
C ILE A 98 -16.84 -5.09 -4.90
N GLN A 99 -17.11 -4.79 -6.18
CA GLN A 99 -16.83 -5.71 -7.28
C GLN A 99 -15.32 -5.93 -7.47
N VAL A 100 -14.95 -7.15 -7.81
CA VAL A 100 -13.57 -7.58 -7.99
C VAL A 100 -12.82 -6.75 -9.05
N GLU A 101 -13.49 -6.39 -10.14
CA GLU A 101 -12.94 -5.55 -11.21
C GLU A 101 -12.54 -4.16 -10.69
N LYS A 102 -13.25 -3.63 -9.69
CA LYS A 102 -12.91 -2.35 -9.07
C LYS A 102 -11.63 -2.46 -8.25
N VAL A 103 -11.42 -3.59 -7.57
CA VAL A 103 -10.19 -3.86 -6.81
C VAL A 103 -8.99 -3.94 -7.74
N TYR A 104 -9.09 -4.71 -8.84
CA TYR A 104 -8.00 -4.80 -9.82
C TYR A 104 -7.74 -3.48 -10.54
N ARG A 105 -8.79 -2.72 -10.90
CA ARG A 105 -8.63 -1.41 -11.52
C ARG A 105 -7.92 -0.43 -10.58
N LYS A 106 -8.27 -0.42 -9.29
CA LYS A 106 -7.58 0.37 -8.25
C LYS A 106 -6.09 0.00 -8.18
N ALA A 107 -5.78 -1.29 -8.10
CA ALA A 107 -4.40 -1.77 -8.06
C ALA A 107 -3.61 -1.38 -9.33
N TRP A 108 -4.22 -1.50 -10.51
CA TRP A 108 -3.63 -1.08 -11.78
C TRP A 108 -3.34 0.41 -11.82
N SER A 109 -4.29 1.25 -11.42
CA SER A 109 -4.13 2.71 -11.36
C SER A 109 -3.00 3.10 -10.41
N MET A 110 -2.92 2.49 -9.24
CA MET A 110 -1.86 2.75 -8.26
C MET A 110 -0.48 2.34 -8.78
N ALA A 111 -0.37 1.20 -9.48
CA ALA A 111 0.89 0.74 -10.05
C ALA A 111 1.41 1.65 -11.19
N HIS A 112 0.51 2.36 -11.89
CA HIS A 112 0.86 3.19 -13.05
C HIS A 112 0.78 4.70 -12.77
N GLY A 113 0.64 5.11 -11.50
CA GLY A 113 0.55 6.53 -11.12
C GLY A 113 -0.63 7.27 -11.78
N CYS A 114 -1.68 6.53 -12.17
CA CYS A 114 -2.88 7.07 -12.79
C CYS A 114 -3.89 7.42 -11.69
N ASP A 115 -3.54 8.38 -10.83
CA ASP A 115 -4.46 8.95 -9.83
C ASP A 115 -5.48 9.83 -10.56
N GLY A 116 -6.59 9.24 -11.02
CA GLY A 116 -7.57 9.97 -11.83
C GLY A 116 -8.92 9.28 -12.08
N ALA A 117 -9.34 8.33 -11.24
CA ALA A 117 -10.73 7.89 -11.25
C ALA A 117 -11.45 8.48 -10.04
N ASP A 118 -12.01 9.66 -10.27
CA ASP A 118 -13.07 10.27 -9.47
C ASP A 118 -14.12 9.21 -9.13
N TRP A 119 -14.22 8.83 -7.86
CA TRP A 119 -15.22 7.88 -7.39
C TRP A 119 -16.52 8.63 -7.16
N GLY A 120 -17.10 9.10 -8.26
CA GLY A 120 -18.45 9.62 -8.30
C GLY A 120 -19.38 8.60 -7.67
N GLY A 121 -19.86 8.94 -6.46
CA GLY A 121 -21.11 8.40 -5.98
C GLY A 121 -22.17 8.69 -7.04
N SER A 122 -22.73 7.65 -7.61
CA SER A 122 -23.99 7.74 -8.33
C SER A 122 -24.90 6.65 -7.80
N LYS A 123 -25.76 7.13 -6.90
CA LYS A 123 -27.16 6.77 -6.63
C LYS A 123 -27.59 5.33 -6.90
#